data_AF-A0A3C0NV59-F1
#
_entry.id   AF-A0A3C0NV59-F1
#
_cell.length_a   1.000
_cell.length_b   1.000
_cell.length_c   1.000
_cell.angle_alpha   90.00
_cell.angle_beta   90.00
_cell.angle_gamma   90.00
#
_symmetry.space_group_name_H-M   'P 1'
#
loop_
_entity.id
_entity.type
_entity.pdbx_description
1 polymer ?
#
loop_
_entity_poly.entity_id
_entity_poly.type
_entity_poly.pdbx_seq_one_letter_code
_entity_poly.pdbx_strand_id
1 'polypeptide(L)' 'EEVAGKGAKQVGFNQVAIEQAAEYAAEDADITLQLHKAMSPLVQNDDKLRFIYEQIEMPVSQILFTVERNGVL' A
#
# COMPACT_ATOMS: atom_id res chain seq x y z
N GLU A 1 4.61 4.03 -13.28
CA GLU A 1 4.89 4.25 -14.71
C GLU A 1 3.92 5.25 -15.37
N GLU A 2 2.63 5.23 -15.04
CA GLU A 2 1.65 6.13 -15.69
C GLU A 2 1.81 7.60 -15.32
N VAL A 3 2.10 7.92 -14.06
CA VAL A 3 2.21 9.32 -13.60
C VAL A 3 3.61 9.92 -13.71
N ALA A 4 4.65 9.11 -13.51
CA ALA A 4 6.04 9.58 -13.47
C ALA A 4 6.83 9.28 -14.76
N GLY A 5 6.17 8.74 -15.80
CA GLY A 5 6.83 8.27 -17.02
C GLY A 5 7.51 6.90 -16.87
N LYS A 6 8.28 6.51 -17.89
CA LYS A 6 8.90 5.18 -18.01
C LYS A 6 10.38 5.26 -18.41
N GLY A 7 11.16 4.25 -17.99
CA GLY A 7 12.56 4.08 -18.39
C GLY A 7 13.46 5.26 -17.99
N ALA A 8 14.47 5.55 -18.81
CA ALA A 8 15.45 6.61 -18.53
C ALA A 8 14.86 8.03 -18.43
N LYS A 9 13.60 8.24 -18.84
CA LYS A 9 12.89 9.52 -18.75
C LYS A 9 11.95 9.61 -17.55
N GLN A 10 11.94 8.60 -16.67
CA GLN A 10 11.11 8.63 -15.47
C GLN A 10 11.58 9.76 -14.54
N VAL A 11 10.63 10.58 -14.10
CA VAL A 11 10.86 11.70 -13.17
C VAL A 11 10.53 11.29 -11.73
N GLY A 12 11.00 12.06 -10.75
CA GLY A 12 10.57 11.88 -9.36
C GLY A 12 9.10 12.29 -9.19
N PHE A 13 8.38 11.66 -8.25
CA PHE A 13 6.97 12.01 -8.00
C PHE A 13 6.80 13.49 -7.59
N ASN A 14 7.81 14.06 -6.95
CA ASN A 14 7.86 15.48 -6.61
C ASN A 14 8.00 16.44 -7.81
N GLN A 15 8.19 15.92 -9.03
CA GLN A 15 8.31 16.69 -10.27
C GLN A 15 7.06 16.56 -11.16
N VAL A 16 6.06 15.80 -10.71
CA VAL A 16 4.77 15.64 -11.40
C VAL A 16 3.90 16.88 -11.14
N ALA A 17 3.09 17.27 -12.13
CA ALA A 17 2.08 18.32 -11.96
C ALA A 17 1.12 17.97 -10.82
N ILE A 18 0.77 18.96 -9.99
CA ILE A 18 0.00 18.74 -8.76
C ILE A 18 -1.34 18.07 -9.06
N GLU A 19 -2.02 18.50 -10.12
CA GLU A 19 -3.32 17.96 -10.51
C GLU A 19 -3.25 16.47 -10.82
N GLN A 20 -2.24 16.08 -11.60
CA GLN A 20 -2.01 14.67 -11.96
C GLN A 20 -1.57 13.83 -10.76
N ALA A 21 -0.69 14.38 -9.91
CA ALA A 21 -0.25 13.71 -8.70
C ALA A 21 -1.42 13.51 -7.71
N ALA A 22 -2.31 14.50 -7.60
CA ALA A 22 -3.47 14.46 -6.74
C ALA A 22 -4.50 13.43 -7.22
N GLU A 23 -4.83 13.40 -8.51
CA GLU A 23 -5.75 12.41 -9.08
C GLU A 23 -5.28 10.99 -8.82
N TYR A 24 -4.01 10.71 -9.13
CA TYR A 24 -3.40 9.39 -8.89
C TYR A 24 -3.37 9.00 -7.41
N ALA A 25 -2.92 9.90 -6.52
CA ALA A 25 -2.84 9.61 -5.10
C ALA A 25 -4.24 9.47 -4.45
N ALA A 26 -5.22 10.22 -4.95
CA ALA A 26 -6.60 10.12 -4.48
C ALA A 26 -7.26 8.82 -4.93
N GLU A 27 -7.02 8.37 -6.16
CA GLU A 27 -7.48 7.07 -6.65
C GLU A 27 -6.89 5.93 -5.80
N ASP A 28 -5.57 5.94 -5.55
CA ASP A 28 -4.91 4.95 -4.70
C ASP A 28 -5.58 4.87 -3.31
N ALA A 29 -5.91 6.02 -2.71
CA ALA A 29 -6.58 6.07 -1.41
C ALA A 29 -8.04 5.59 -1.45
N ASP A 30 -8.82 6.05 -2.42
CA ASP A 30 -10.24 5.70 -2.56
C ASP A 30 -10.42 4.22 -2.88
N ILE A 31 -9.70 3.72 -3.89
CA ILE A 31 -9.77 2.31 -4.29
C ILE A 31 -9.30 1.40 -3.16
N THR A 32 -8.24 1.77 -2.42
CA THR A 32 -7.81 1.00 -1.24
C THR A 32 -8.92 0.91 -0.18
N LEU A 33 -9.62 2.01 0.09
CA LEU A 33 -10.74 2.00 1.04
C LEU A 33 -11.91 1.15 0.55
N GLN A 34 -12.23 1.22 -0.74
CA GLN A 34 -13.28 0.39 -1.34
C GLN A 34 -12.94 -1.09 -1.25
N LEU A 35 -11.69 -1.47 -1.56
CA LEU A 35 -11.20 -2.83 -1.41
C LEU A 35 -11.26 -3.31 0.04
N HIS A 36 -10.82 -2.48 0.99
CA HIS A 36 -10.93 -2.82 2.42
C HIS A 36 -12.38 -3.10 2.82
N LYS A 37 -13.32 -2.22 2.44
CA LYS A 37 -14.75 -2.41 2.75
C LYS A 37 -15.31 -3.70 2.14
N ALA A 38 -14.87 -4.09 0.95
CA ALA A 38 -15.30 -5.32 0.29
C ALA A 38 -14.68 -6.58 0.90
N MET A 39 -13.40 -6.53 1.25
CA MET A 39 -12.62 -7.71 1.67
C MET A 39 -12.65 -7.95 3.18
N SER A 40 -12.72 -6.89 3.99
CA SER A 40 -12.68 -6.98 5.45
C SER A 40 -13.77 -7.91 6.01
N PRO A 41 -15.05 -7.85 5.57
CA PRO A 41 -16.06 -8.80 6.02
C PRO A 41 -15.72 -10.26 5.70
N LEU A 42 -15.08 -10.53 4.57
CA LEU A 42 -14.68 -11.89 4.17
C LEU A 42 -13.62 -12.45 5.12
N VAL A 43 -12.68 -11.62 5.55
CA VAL A 43 -11.65 -11.98 6.54
C VAL A 43 -12.27 -12.14 7.92
N GLN A 44 -13.16 -11.23 8.32
CA GLN A 44 -13.76 -11.22 9.66
C GLN A 44 -14.73 -12.38 9.90
N ASN A 45 -15.37 -12.90 8.85
CA ASN A 45 -16.31 -14.02 8.93
C ASN A 45 -15.64 -15.40 9.03
N ASP A 46 -14.31 -15.49 8.91
CA ASP A 46 -13.55 -16.72 9.14
C ASP A 46 -12.57 -16.51 10.31
N ASP A 47 -12.81 -17.21 11.42
CA ASP A 47 -12.03 -17.05 12.65
C ASP A 47 -10.52 -17.35 12.46
N LYS A 48 -10.17 -18.28 11.58
CA LYS A 48 -8.77 -18.62 11.31
C LYS A 48 -8.11 -17.54 10.47
N LEU A 49 -8.78 -17.06 9.43
CA LEU A 49 -8.26 -15.98 8.59
C LEU A 49 -8.14 -14.68 9.38
N ARG A 50 -9.14 -14.33 10.21
CA ARG A 50 -9.06 -13.19 11.11
C ARG A 50 -7.87 -13.29 12.05
N PHE A 51 -7.66 -14.46 12.67
CA PHE A 51 -6.50 -14.66 13.54
C PHE A 51 -5.18 -14.43 12.82
N ILE A 52 -5.00 -15.03 11.63
CA ILE A 52 -3.78 -14.85 10.85
C ILE A 52 -3.57 -13.38 10.48
N TYR A 53 -4.60 -12.73 9.94
CA TYR A 53 -4.52 -11.33 9.52
C TYR A 53 -4.16 -10.39 10.69
N GLU A 54 -4.91 -10.47 11.80
CA GLU A 54 -4.78 -9.52 12.91
C GLU A 54 -3.60 -9.82 13.83
N GLN A 55 -3.32 -11.10 14.11
CA GLN A 55 -2.34 -11.50 15.12
C GLN A 55 -0.97 -11.81 14.53
N ILE A 56 -0.87 -12.00 13.21
CA ILE A 56 0.40 -12.35 12.54
C ILE A 56 0.75 -11.30 11.49
N GLU A 57 -0.05 -11.18 10.42
CA GLU A 57 0.34 -10.37 9.25
C GLU A 57 0.47 -8.87 9.56
N MET A 58 -0.52 -8.29 10.25
CA MET A 58 -0.49 -6.87 10.60
C MET A 58 0.68 -6.49 11.53
N PRO A 59 0.99 -7.26 12.60
CA PRO A 59 2.21 -7.04 13.38
C PRO A 59 3.51 -7.24 12.58
N VAL A 60 3.57 -8.28 11.74
CA VAL A 60 4.77 -8.59 10.94
C VAL A 60 5.10 -7.47 9.97
N SER A 61 4.12 -6.79 9.39
CA SER A 61 4.34 -5.62 8.53
C SER A 61 5.23 -4.55 9.19
N GLN A 62 5.01 -4.24 10.48
CA GLN A 62 5.81 -3.27 11.23
C GLN A 62 7.23 -3.77 11.53
N ILE A 63 7.35 -5.08 11.79
CA ILE A 63 8.65 -5.71 12.02
C ILE A 63 9.48 -5.68 10.73
N LEU A 64 8.89 -6.03 9.59
CA LEU A 64 9.55 -5.99 8.29
C LEU A 64 10.02 -4.58 7.94
N PHE A 65 9.18 -3.56 8.15
CA PHE A 65 9.59 -2.16 7.97
C PHE A 65 10.89 -1.84 8.74
N THR A 66 10.99 -2.29 9.99
CA THR A 66 12.18 -2.08 10.83
C THR A 66 13.38 -2.85 10.29
N VAL A 67 13.20 -4.13 9.97
CA VAL A 67 14.27 -5.00 9.45
C VAL A 67 14.83 -4.46 8.13
N GLU A 68 13.96 -4.10 7.20
CA GLU A 68 14.33 -3.53 5.90
C GLU A 68 15.08 -2.21 6.05
N ARG A 69 14.70 -1.40 7.04
CA ARG A 69 15.36 -0.11 7.29
C ARG A 69 16.70 -0.23 7.97
N ASN A 70 16.87 -1.24 8.82
CA ASN A 70 18.15 -1.56 9.46
C ASN A 70 19.17 -2.10 8.45
N GLY A 71 18.73 -2.89 7.47
CA GLY A 71 19.61 -3.54 6.51
C GLY A 71 20.52 -4.59 7.17
N VAL A 72 21.58 -4.97 6.45
CA VAL A 72 22.64 -5.85 6.95
C VAL A 72 24.00 -5.22 6.62
N LEU A 73 24.94 -5.31 7.55
CA LEU A 73 26.32 -4.84 7.39
C LEU A 73 27.18 -5.87 6.66
#